data_AF-A0A961G5V8-F1
#
_entry.id   AF-A0A961G5V8-F1
#
_cell.length_a   1.000
_cell.length_b   1.000
_cell.length_c   1.000
_cell.angle_alpha   90.00
_cell.angle_beta   90.00
_cell.angle_gamma   90.00
#
_symmetry.space_group_name_H-M   'P 1'
#
loop_
_entity.id
_entity.type
_entity.pdbx_description
1 polymer ?
#
loop_
_entity_poly.entity_id
_entity_poly.type
_entity_poly.pdbx_seq_one_letter_code
_entity_poly.pdbx_strand_id
1 'polypeptide(L)'
;MRFEIPEGELAWFFDTSGGPGGQHANRNATRVELRFSIVDSDAFADDVRDRLVDALGAEVRIIEDGTRSQSTNRTKARRRLDRML
;
A
#
# COMPACT_ATOMS: atom_id res chain seq x y z
N MET A 1 18.93 1.64 2.71
CA MET A 1 18.88 0.17 2.80
C MET A 1 17.76 -0.27 1.88
N ARG A 2 17.85 -1.39 1.16
CA ARG A 2 16.72 -1.85 0.34
C ARG A 2 16.24 -3.16 0.94
N PHE A 3 15.05 -3.13 1.54
CA PHE A 3 14.42 -4.32 2.07
C PHE A 3 13.66 -5.02 0.95
N GLU A 4 13.81 -6.34 0.86
CA GLU A 4 13.06 -7.16 -0.07
C GLU A 4 11.81 -7.64 0.65
N ILE A 5 10.67 -7.00 0.37
CA ILE A 5 9.38 -7.40 0.94
C ILE A 5 8.74 -8.43 0.02
N PRO A 6 8.46 -9.67 0.51
CA PRO A 6 7.74 -10.67 -0.27
C PRO A 6 6.36 -10.17 -0.68
N GLU A 7 5.96 -10.40 -1.94
CA GLU A 7 4.63 -9.98 -2.42
C GLU A 7 3.49 -10.62 -1.61
N GLY A 8 3.71 -11.77 -0.97
CA GLY A 8 2.73 -12.44 -0.11
C GLY A 8 2.43 -11.72 1.21
N GLU A 9 3.32 -10.83 1.67
CA GLU A 9 3.11 -10.01 2.87
C GLU A 9 2.33 -8.71 2.57
N LEU A 10 2.14 -8.39 1.29
CA LEU A 10 1.45 -7.19 0.84
C LEU A 10 -0.05 -7.48 0.70
N ALA A 11 -0.86 -6.87 1.56
CA ALA A 11 -2.32 -6.95 1.44
C ALA A 11 -2.85 -5.84 0.53
N TRP A 12 -3.54 -6.23 -0.54
CA TRP A 12 -4.07 -5.32 -1.55
C TRP A 12 -5.61 -5.25 -1.50
N PHE A 13 -6.14 -4.04 -1.44
CA PHE A 13 -7.57 -3.76 -1.50
C PHE A 13 -7.86 -2.85 -2.69
N PHE A 14 -8.98 -3.11 -3.37
CA PHE A 14 -9.38 -2.40 -4.57
C PHE A 14 -10.81 -1.91 -4.44
N ASP A 15 -11.04 -0.63 -4.69
CA ASP A 15 -12.36 -0.04 -4.64
C ASP A 15 -12.58 0.93 -5.81
N THR A 16 -13.83 1.23 -6.08
CA THR A 16 -14.21 2.30 -6.99
C THR A 16 -13.93 3.65 -6.33
N SER A 17 -13.17 4.51 -7.00
CA SER A 17 -13.03 5.91 -6.59
C SER A 17 -14.35 6.64 -6.88
N GLY A 18 -15.31 6.58 -5.94
CA GLY A 18 -16.64 7.13 -6.14
C GLY A 18 -17.28 7.61 -4.84
N GLY A 19 -17.29 8.92 -4.63
CA GLY A 19 -18.13 9.55 -3.60
C GLY A 19 -19.63 9.35 -3.89
N PRO A 20 -20.50 9.61 -2.89
CA PRO A 20 -21.94 9.45 -3.02
C PRO A 20 -22.50 10.49 -4.01
N GLY A 21 -22.73 10.08 -5.26
CA GLY A 21 -23.31 10.94 -6.28
C GLY A 21 -23.23 10.35 -7.69
N GLY A 22 -24.40 10.25 -8.31
CA GLY A 22 -24.58 10.38 -9.76
C GLY A 22 -24.48 9.09 -10.56
N GLN A 23 -25.62 8.75 -11.18
CA GLN A 23 -25.77 7.68 -12.15
C GLN A 23 -24.84 7.89 -13.37
N HIS A 24 -24.49 6.78 -14.04
CA HIS A 24 -23.60 6.67 -15.21
C HIS A 24 -22.10 6.84 -14.94
N ALA A 25 -21.46 5.80 -14.39
CA ALA A 25 -20.03 5.61 -14.59
C ALA A 25 -19.70 4.11 -14.62
N ASN A 26 -19.15 3.62 -15.74
CA ASN A 26 -18.36 2.39 -15.76
C ASN A 26 -17.13 2.62 -14.86
N ARG A 27 -17.31 2.52 -13.53
CA ARG A 27 -16.24 2.69 -12.56
C ARG A 27 -15.46 1.40 -12.50
N ASN A 28 -14.37 1.33 -13.26
CA ASN A 28 -13.29 0.43 -12.93
C ASN A 28 -12.84 0.74 -11.49
N ALA A 29 -12.62 -0.30 -10.67
CA ALA A 29 -12.12 -0.17 -9.30
C ALA A 29 -10.67 0.34 -9.32
N THR A 30 -10.50 1.65 -9.46
CA THR A 30 -9.19 2.28 -9.66
C THR A 30 -8.50 2.63 -8.35
N ARG A 31 -9.23 2.83 -7.25
CA ARG A 31 -8.62 3.10 -5.95
C ARG A 31 -7.93 1.83 -5.46
N VAL A 32 -6.65 1.96 -5.12
CA VAL A 32 -5.83 0.90 -4.55
C VAL A 32 -5.45 1.27 -3.14
N GLU A 33 -5.58 0.32 -2.23
CA GLU A 33 -5.02 0.40 -0.89
C GLU A 33 -4.05 -0.75 -0.69
N LEU A 34 -2.86 -0.43 -0.19
CA LEU A 34 -1.80 -1.36 0.19
C LEU A 34 -1.64 -1.31 1.70
N ARG A 35 -1.69 -2.46 2.35
CA ARG A 35 -1.31 -2.62 3.76
C ARG A 35 -0.12 -3.54 3.88
N PHE A 36 0.77 -3.22 4.81
CA PHE A 36 1.96 -4.00 5.11
C PHE A 36 2.25 -3.95 6.61
N SER A 37 2.27 -5.12 7.25
CA SER A 37 2.62 -5.25 8.67
C SER A 37 4.14 -5.28 8.83
N ILE A 38 4.69 -4.28 9.52
CA ILE A 38 6.13 -4.23 9.83
C ILE A 38 6.45 -5.24 10.94
N VAL A 39 5.54 -5.43 11.89
CA VAL A 39 5.76 -6.32 13.04
C VAL A 39 5.71 -7.80 12.65
N ASP A 40 4.95 -8.17 11.62
CA ASP A 40 4.80 -9.56 11.20
C ASP A 40 5.73 -9.97 10.04
N SER A 41 6.52 -9.03 9.50
CA SER A 41 7.39 -9.27 8.33
C SER A 41 8.73 -9.89 8.72
N ASP A 42 9.19 -10.93 8.04
CA ASP A 42 10.54 -11.49 8.27
C ASP A 42 11.64 -10.72 7.50
N ALA A 43 11.29 -9.62 6.82
CA ALA A 43 12.22 -8.85 6.01
C ALA A 43 13.20 -7.97 6.82
N PHE A 44 13.00 -7.85 8.14
CA PHE A 44 13.76 -6.95 9.01
C PHE A 44 14.41 -7.69 10.17
N ALA A 45 15.66 -7.34 10.48
CA ALA A 45 16.26 -7.66 11.76
C ALA A 45 15.54 -6.88 12.88
N ASP A 46 15.56 -7.40 14.11
CA ASP A 46 14.79 -6.86 15.23
C ASP A 46 15.09 -5.37 15.49
N ASP A 47 16.36 -4.97 15.45
CA ASP A 47 16.78 -3.58 15.66
C ASP A 47 16.28 -2.61 14.56
N VAL A 48 16.15 -3.11 13.33
CA VAL A 48 15.59 -2.37 12.20
C VAL A 48 14.07 -2.31 12.31
N ARG A 49 13.43 -3.43 12.65
CA ARG A 49 11.99 -3.51 12.87
C ARG A 49 11.54 -2.52 13.93
N ASP A 50 12.20 -2.49 15.08
CA ASP A 50 11.86 -1.57 16.17
C ASP A 50 11.94 -0.11 15.73
N ARG A 51 12.99 0.27 14.99
CA ARG A 51 13.13 1.63 14.45
C ARG A 51 12.06 1.98 13.41
N LEU A 52 11.69 1.02 12.56
CA LEU A 52 10.63 1.22 11.57
C LEU A 52 9.27 1.34 12.25
N VAL A 53 9.01 0.54 13.29
CA VAL A 53 7.78 0.63 14.09
C VAL A 53 7.70 1.96 14.82
N ASP A 54 8.80 2.43 15.41
CA ASP A 54 8.85 3.74 16.07
C ASP A 54 8.60 4.90 15.08
N ALA A 55 9.09 4.78 13.84
CA ALA A 55 8.98 5.83 12.83
C ALA A 55 7.66 5.82 12.06
N LEU A 56 7.12 4.63 11.74
CA LEU A 56 6.01 4.44 10.80
C LEU A 56 4.77 3.80 11.46
N GLY A 57 4.91 3.24 12.66
CA GLY A 57 3.91 2.40 13.32
C GLY A 57 4.04 0.91 12.96
N ALA A 58 3.21 0.08 13.59
CA ALA A 58 3.24 -1.38 13.38
C ALA A 58 2.79 -1.83 11.98
N GLU A 59 1.96 -1.02 11.29
CA GLU A 59 1.45 -1.27 9.95
C GLU A 59 1.53 -0.01 9.11
N VAL A 60 1.97 -0.15 7.86
CA VAL A 60 1.94 0.92 6.85
C VAL A 60 0.71 0.74 5.97
N ARG A 61 -0.10 1.80 5.86
CA ARG A 61 -1.24 1.88 4.95
C ARG A 61 -1.02 2.96 3.89
N ILE A 62 -1.08 2.56 2.62
CA ILE A 62 -0.91 3.47 1.47
C ILE A 62 -2.15 3.39 0.59
N ILE A 63 -2.68 4.56 0.21
CA ILE A 63 -3.84 4.67 -0.68
C ILE A 63 -3.43 5.45 -1.93
N GLU A 64 -3.77 4.93 -3.10
CA GLU A 64 -3.53 5.55 -4.40
C GLU A 64 -4.79 5.47 -5.28
N ASP A 65 -5.35 6.61 -5.64
CA ASP A 65 -6.50 6.74 -6.54
C ASP A 65 -6.31 7.84 -7.60
N GLY A 66 -5.10 8.40 -7.73
CA GLY A 66 -4.81 9.52 -8.62
C GLY A 66 -4.79 9.20 -10.12
N THR A 67 -5.18 7.99 -10.54
CA THR A 67 -5.29 7.63 -11.97
C THR A 67 -6.51 6.76 -12.24
N ARG A 68 -6.96 6.75 -13.49
CA ARG A 68 -8.01 5.85 -14.01
C ARG A 68 -7.57 4.39 -14.19
N SER A 69 -6.37 4.01 -13.74
CA SER A 69 -5.79 2.68 -13.94
C SER A 69 -5.41 2.05 -12.60
N GLN A 70 -6.08 0.96 -12.26
CA GLN A 70 -5.79 0.16 -11.06
C GLN A 70 -4.33 -0.33 -11.04
N SER A 71 -3.80 -0.79 -12.18
CA SER A 71 -2.41 -1.29 -12.27
C SER A 71 -1.38 -0.19 -12.06
N THR A 72 -1.66 1.02 -12.57
CA THR A 72 -0.83 2.20 -12.34
C THR A 72 -0.86 2.61 -10.88
N ASN A 73 -2.04 2.63 -10.26
CA ASN A 73 -2.18 2.95 -8.84
C ASN A 73 -1.51 1.88 -7.93
N ARG A 74 -1.59 0.59 -8.28
CA ARG A 74 -0.85 -0.49 -7.59
C ARG A 74 0.66 -0.27 -7.65
N THR A 75 1.18 0.06 -8.83
CA THR A 75 2.61 0.38 -9.00
C THR A 75 3.03 1.59 -8.17
N LYS A 76 2.20 2.64 -8.13
CA LYS A 76 2.46 3.82 -7.31
C LYS A 76 2.51 3.50 -5.82
N ALA A 77 1.55 2.71 -5.33
CA ALA A 77 1.49 2.30 -3.93
C ALA A 77 2.72 1.49 -3.53
N ARG A 78 3.13 0.51 -4.35
CA ARG A 78 4.36 -0.28 -4.13
C ARG A 78 5.61 0.60 -4.06
N ARG A 79 5.76 1.55 -4.99
CA ARG A 79 6.88 2.51 -5.02
C ARG A 79 6.88 3.50 -3.87
N ARG A 80 5.71 3.73 -3.25
CA ARG A 80 5.61 4.58 -2.06
C ARG A 80 6.06 3.80 -0.82
N LEU A 81 5.69 2.52 -0.71
CA LEU A 81 6.20 1.63 0.35
C LEU A 81 7.73 1.53 0.28
N ASP A 82 8.30 1.29 -0.91
CA ASP A 82 9.76 1.24 -1.14
C ASP A 82 10.51 2.52 -0.74
N ARG A 83 9.81 3.66 -0.65
CA ARG A 83 10.42 4.95 -0.28
C ARG A 83 10.28 5.25 1.20
N MET A 84 9.39 4.55 1.90
CA MET A 84 9.17 4.71 3.34
C MET A 84 10.08 3.78 4.14
N LEU A 85 10.36 2.59 3.61
CA LEU A 85 11.29 1.61 4.16
C LEU A 85 12.74 1.93 3.74
#